data_AF-A0A419YP68-F1
#
_entry.id   AF-A0A419YP68-F1
#
_cell.length_a   1.000
_cell.length_b   1.000
_cell.length_c   1.000
_cell.angle_alpha   90.00
_cell.angle_beta   90.00
_cell.angle_gamma   90.00
#
_symmetry.space_group_name_H-M   'P 1'
#
loop_
_entity.id
_entity.type
_entity.pdbx_description
1 polymer ?
#
loop_
_entity_poly.entity_id
_entity_poly.type
_entity_poly.pdbx_seq_one_letter_code
_entity_poly.pdbx_strand_id
1 'polypeptide(L)'
;MPTPADRLAEARTSGDPAVLRRLVDTGYPFVHQALAVNPRTPPDALARLAGARHGGWNDNLLLHLLAEQPAVVGPVLEAVLAAVADQLAAGERPYAAALALAARADLPAERVRALGSATGASARLRRGLERRLAARP
;
A
#
# COMPACT_ATOMS: atom_id res chain seq x y z
N MET A 1 -3.15 17.17 25.38
CA MET A 1 -3.48 16.10 24.41
C MET A 1 -2.81 16.45 23.10
N PRO A 2 -2.04 15.54 22.47
CA PRO A 2 -1.47 15.79 21.15
C PRO A 2 -2.60 16.03 20.15
N THR A 3 -2.39 16.93 19.21
CA THR A 3 -3.31 17.24 18.10
C THR A 3 -3.12 16.25 16.94
N PRO A 4 -4.00 16.27 15.92
CA PRO A 4 -3.75 15.49 14.71
C PRO A 4 -2.51 15.97 13.95
N ALA A 5 -2.18 17.26 14.02
CA ALA A 5 -0.95 17.81 13.44
C ALA A 5 0.31 17.28 14.14
N ASP A 6 0.27 17.18 15.49
CA ASP A 6 1.39 16.61 16.27
C ASP A 6 1.63 15.14 15.88
N ARG A 7 0.56 14.36 15.72
CA ARG A 7 0.65 12.95 15.28
C ARG A 7 1.22 12.81 13.87
N LEU A 8 0.86 13.73 12.97
CA LEU A 8 1.43 13.74 11.62
C LEU A 8 2.93 14.08 11.64
N ALA A 9 3.32 15.07 12.44
CA ALA A 9 4.73 15.42 12.61
C ALA A 9 5.52 14.22 13.15
N GLU A 10 4.99 13.55 14.17
CA GLU A 10 5.60 12.37 14.79
C GLU A 10 5.69 11.20 13.81
N ALA A 11 4.66 10.94 13.00
CA ALA A 11 4.68 9.90 11.98
C ALA A 11 5.78 10.10 10.92
N ARG A 12 6.11 11.36 10.61
CA ARG A 12 7.13 11.71 9.61
C ARG A 12 8.55 11.62 10.14
N THR A 13 8.76 11.97 11.41
CA THR A 13 10.11 12.20 11.94
C THR A 13 10.55 11.14 12.94
N SER A 14 9.61 10.47 13.61
CA SER A 14 9.95 9.49 14.63
C SER A 14 10.72 8.31 14.03
N GLY A 15 11.74 7.90 14.78
CA GLY A 15 12.46 6.65 14.55
C GLY A 15 12.19 5.59 15.60
N ASP A 16 11.28 5.85 16.56
CA ASP A 16 10.92 4.90 17.60
C ASP A 16 9.83 3.93 17.09
N PRO A 17 10.13 2.62 16.95
CA PRO A 17 9.16 1.63 16.51
C PRO A 17 7.89 1.58 17.37
N ALA A 18 7.99 1.82 18.69
CA ALA A 18 6.84 1.78 19.59
C ALA A 18 5.89 2.96 19.34
N VAL A 19 6.46 4.15 19.07
CA VAL A 19 5.70 5.33 18.66
C VAL A 19 5.00 5.06 17.32
N LEU A 20 5.73 4.59 16.31
CA LEU A 20 5.18 4.37 14.98
C LEU A 20 4.04 3.34 14.98
N ARG A 21 4.15 2.28 15.81
CA ARG A 21 3.05 1.31 16.02
C ARG A 21 1.80 1.96 16.60
N ARG A 22 1.93 2.80 17.62
CA ARG A 22 0.79 3.49 18.24
C ARG A 22 0.12 4.47 17.27
N LEU A 23 0.88 5.08 16.37
CA LEU A 23 0.33 6.02 15.39
C LEU A 23 -0.60 5.34 14.36
N VAL A 24 -0.44 4.02 14.12
CA VAL A 24 -1.39 3.23 13.32
C VAL A 24 -2.80 3.28 13.93
N ASP A 25 -2.92 3.28 15.25
CA ASP A 25 -4.21 3.25 15.96
C ASP A 25 -4.96 4.59 15.95
N THR A 26 -4.35 5.65 15.44
CA THR A 26 -4.96 6.98 15.44
C THR A 26 -6.10 7.13 14.43
N GLY A 27 -6.16 6.25 13.43
CA GLY A 27 -7.22 6.24 12.41
C GLY A 27 -7.20 7.44 11.47
N TYR A 28 -6.19 8.30 11.50
CA TYR A 28 -6.10 9.44 10.58
C TYR A 28 -5.48 9.03 9.24
N PRO A 29 -6.17 9.23 8.10
CA PRO A 29 -5.66 8.80 6.80
C PRO A 29 -4.30 9.41 6.46
N PHE A 30 -4.10 10.70 6.78
CA PHE A 30 -2.84 11.40 6.54
C PHE A 30 -1.69 10.92 7.46
N VAL A 31 -2.01 10.42 8.66
CA VAL A 31 -1.01 9.78 9.54
C VAL A 31 -0.60 8.43 8.95
N HIS A 32 -1.57 7.64 8.47
CA HIS A 32 -1.30 6.35 7.80
C HIS A 32 -0.45 6.52 6.56
N GLN A 33 -0.74 7.52 5.72
CA GLN A 33 0.06 7.88 4.55
C GLN A 33 1.49 8.29 4.95
N ALA A 34 1.66 9.07 6.02
CA ALA A 34 2.97 9.45 6.53
C ALA A 34 3.77 8.24 7.06
N LEU A 35 3.10 7.29 7.72
CA LEU A 35 3.73 6.06 8.16
C LEU A 35 4.18 5.18 6.99
N ALA A 36 3.38 5.08 5.91
CA ALA A 36 3.73 4.29 4.73
C ALA A 36 5.02 4.79 4.04
N VAL A 37 5.25 6.11 4.05
CA VAL A 37 6.47 6.72 3.47
C VAL A 37 7.64 6.80 4.44
N ASN A 38 7.43 6.64 5.76
CA ASN A 38 8.51 6.67 6.72
C ASN A 38 9.31 5.35 6.65
N PRO A 39 10.60 5.38 6.26
CA PRO A 39 11.42 4.18 6.11
C PRO A 39 11.73 3.46 7.42
N ARG A 40 11.44 4.10 8.57
CA ARG A 40 11.60 3.51 9.90
C ARG A 40 10.33 2.82 10.40
N THR A 41 9.23 2.89 9.64
CA THR A 41 7.98 2.23 10.02
C THR A 41 8.19 0.72 10.05
N PRO A 42 7.95 0.06 11.19
CA PRO A 42 8.16 -1.38 11.32
C PRO A 42 7.30 -2.19 10.35
N PRO A 43 7.79 -3.35 9.84
CA PRO A 43 7.01 -4.21 8.94
C PRO A 43 5.64 -4.61 9.49
N ASP A 44 5.53 -4.86 10.80
CA ASP A 44 4.25 -5.18 11.45
C ASP A 44 3.26 -4.01 11.40
N ALA A 45 3.74 -2.78 11.56
CA ALA A 45 2.91 -1.58 11.41
C ALA A 45 2.49 -1.38 9.95
N LEU A 46 3.41 -1.57 8.98
CA LEU A 46 3.09 -1.49 7.54
C LEU A 46 2.04 -2.53 7.13
N ALA A 47 2.11 -3.75 7.66
CA ALA A 47 1.12 -4.80 7.40
C ALA A 47 -0.28 -4.40 7.89
N ARG A 48 -0.38 -3.77 9.06
CA ARG A 48 -1.64 -3.24 9.59
C ARG A 48 -2.21 -2.13 8.71
N LEU A 49 -1.35 -1.27 8.14
CA LEU A 49 -1.78 -0.19 7.24
C LEU A 49 -2.40 -0.71 5.94
N ALA A 50 -1.94 -1.83 5.39
CA ALA A 50 -2.55 -2.43 4.18
C ALA A 50 -4.04 -2.79 4.38
N GLY A 51 -4.43 -3.11 5.63
CA GLY A 51 -5.81 -3.39 6.01
C GLY A 51 -6.65 -2.16 6.41
N ALA A 52 -6.05 -0.97 6.53
CA ALA A 52 -6.76 0.23 6.96
C ALA A 52 -7.76 0.71 5.89
N ARG A 53 -8.87 1.31 6.32
CA ARG A 53 -9.95 1.80 5.45
C ARG A 53 -10.41 3.19 5.87
N HIS A 54 -10.43 4.10 4.90
CA HIS A 54 -10.64 5.55 5.03
C HIS A 54 -11.40 6.14 3.83
N GLY A 55 -11.99 5.27 3.00
CA GLY A 55 -12.70 5.62 1.78
C GLY A 55 -11.79 5.54 0.55
N GLY A 56 -12.41 5.35 -0.64
CA GLY A 56 -11.71 4.94 -1.86
C GLY A 56 -10.49 5.81 -2.21
N TRP A 57 -10.57 7.13 -2.09
CA TRP A 57 -9.42 8.01 -2.39
C TRP A 57 -8.23 7.79 -1.44
N ASN A 58 -8.48 7.76 -0.13
CA ASN A 58 -7.43 7.60 0.87
C ASN A 58 -6.81 6.20 0.81
N ASP A 59 -7.64 5.18 0.61
CA ASP A 59 -7.18 3.79 0.58
C ASP A 59 -6.35 3.51 -0.68
N ASN A 60 -6.78 4.04 -1.83
CA ASN A 60 -6.03 3.93 -3.08
C ASN A 60 -4.65 4.61 -2.98
N LEU A 61 -4.59 5.79 -2.34
CA LEU A 61 -3.31 6.48 -2.10
C LEU A 61 -2.43 5.70 -1.12
N LEU A 62 -2.99 5.21 -0.01
CA LEU A 62 -2.24 4.45 0.98
C LEU A 62 -1.61 3.19 0.38
N LEU A 63 -2.38 2.40 -0.37
CA LEU A 63 -1.88 1.20 -1.03
C LEU A 63 -0.82 1.51 -2.09
N HIS A 64 -0.94 2.64 -2.78
CA HIS A 64 0.09 3.09 -3.72
C HIS A 64 1.41 3.39 -3.01
N LEU A 65 1.37 4.15 -1.91
CA LEU A 65 2.56 4.48 -1.11
C LEU A 65 3.22 3.22 -0.54
N LEU A 66 2.42 2.27 -0.04
CA LEU A 66 2.94 0.99 0.46
C LEU A 66 3.58 0.15 -0.65
N ALA A 67 3.00 0.12 -1.85
CA ALA A 67 3.56 -0.62 -2.98
C ALA A 67 4.90 -0.04 -3.47
N GLU A 68 5.08 1.29 -3.39
CA GLU A 68 6.32 1.97 -3.79
C GLU A 68 7.44 1.85 -2.75
N GLN A 69 7.11 1.61 -1.48
CA GLN A 69 8.09 1.57 -0.38
C GLN A 69 9.02 0.34 -0.51
N PRO A 70 10.35 0.51 -0.72
CA PRO A 70 11.26 -0.62 -0.85
C PRO A 70 11.35 -1.50 0.41
N ALA A 71 11.08 -0.93 1.59
CA ALA A 71 11.04 -1.69 2.85
C ALA A 71 9.83 -2.63 2.97
N VAL A 72 8.78 -2.43 2.17
CA VAL A 72 7.61 -3.33 2.14
C VAL A 72 7.96 -4.55 1.31
N VAL A 73 8.35 -5.65 1.96
CA VAL A 73 8.77 -6.91 1.32
C VAL A 73 8.07 -8.11 1.95
N GLY A 74 8.18 -9.28 1.29
CA GLY A 74 7.71 -10.55 1.83
C GLY A 74 6.24 -10.51 2.27
N PRO A 75 5.91 -10.89 3.51
CA PRO A 75 4.52 -10.94 3.98
C PRO A 75 3.78 -9.59 3.91
N VAL A 76 4.49 -8.48 4.09
CA VAL A 76 3.86 -7.15 4.01
C VAL A 76 3.47 -6.83 2.58
N LEU A 77 4.32 -7.16 1.61
CA LEU A 77 4.04 -6.94 0.19
C LEU A 77 2.87 -7.82 -0.28
N GLU A 78 2.79 -9.05 0.20
CA GLU A 78 1.64 -9.94 -0.03
C GLU A 78 0.34 -9.39 0.58
N ALA A 79 0.41 -8.77 1.77
CA ALA A 79 -0.76 -8.11 2.37
C ALA A 79 -1.23 -6.91 1.53
N VAL A 80 -0.31 -6.12 0.97
CA VAL A 80 -0.65 -5.03 0.04
C VAL A 80 -1.27 -5.58 -1.24
N LEU A 81 -0.73 -6.66 -1.80
CA LEU A 81 -1.29 -7.33 -2.97
C LEU A 81 -2.73 -7.81 -2.73
N ALA A 82 -2.97 -8.46 -1.59
CA ALA A 82 -4.30 -8.93 -1.20
C ALA A 82 -5.29 -7.77 -1.05
N ALA A 83 -4.89 -6.69 -0.36
CA ALA A 83 -5.73 -5.51 -0.19
C ALA A 83 -6.09 -4.84 -1.54
N VAL A 84 -5.15 -4.79 -2.49
CA VAL A 84 -5.41 -4.30 -3.86
C VAL A 84 -6.40 -5.21 -4.60
N ALA A 85 -6.27 -6.53 -4.45
CA ALA A 85 -7.20 -7.48 -5.06
C ALA A 85 -8.63 -7.33 -4.50
N ASP A 86 -8.77 -7.18 -3.18
CA ASP A 86 -10.05 -6.97 -2.52
C ASP A 86 -10.73 -5.69 -3.01
N GLN A 87 -9.98 -4.60 -3.15
CA GLN A 87 -10.51 -3.35 -3.69
C GLN A 87 -10.95 -3.47 -5.14
N LEU A 88 -10.16 -4.14 -5.99
CA LEU A 88 -10.58 -4.42 -7.36
C LEU A 88 -11.86 -5.26 -7.39
N ALA A 89 -12.00 -6.26 -6.51
CA ALA A 89 -13.21 -7.05 -6.41
C ALA A 89 -14.43 -6.22 -5.96
N ALA A 90 -14.21 -5.24 -5.08
CA ALA A 90 -15.23 -4.28 -4.64
C ALA A 90 -15.61 -3.22 -5.70
N GLY A 91 -14.95 -3.21 -6.87
CA GLY A 91 -15.19 -2.25 -7.93
C GLY A 91 -14.39 -0.94 -7.80
N GLU A 92 -13.54 -0.83 -6.78
CA GLU A 92 -12.60 0.27 -6.63
C GLU A 92 -11.47 0.17 -7.67
N ARG A 93 -10.72 1.26 -7.81
CA ARG A 93 -9.69 1.39 -8.86
C ARG A 93 -8.31 1.76 -8.31
N PRO A 94 -7.66 0.89 -7.49
CA PRO A 94 -6.31 1.09 -6.98
C PRO A 94 -5.23 0.86 -8.05
N TYR A 95 -5.40 1.45 -9.24
CA TYR A 95 -4.56 1.15 -10.40
C TYR A 95 -3.12 1.60 -10.18
N ALA A 96 -2.89 2.73 -9.50
CA ALA A 96 -1.54 3.17 -9.16
C ALA A 96 -0.80 2.12 -8.32
N ALA A 97 -1.46 1.58 -7.28
CA ALA A 97 -0.91 0.52 -6.44
C ALA A 97 -0.66 -0.77 -7.23
N ALA A 98 -1.64 -1.26 -7.98
CA ALA A 98 -1.50 -2.47 -8.80
C ALA A 98 -0.35 -2.36 -9.81
N LEU A 99 -0.18 -1.18 -10.42
CA LEU A 99 0.90 -0.91 -11.35
C LEU A 99 2.26 -0.77 -10.64
N ALA A 100 2.32 -0.20 -9.44
CA ALA A 100 3.53 -0.19 -8.63
C ALA A 100 3.97 -1.61 -8.25
N LEU A 101 3.04 -2.46 -7.80
CA LEU A 101 3.29 -3.90 -7.56
C LEU A 101 3.78 -4.62 -8.81
N ALA A 102 3.28 -4.27 -10.00
CA ALA A 102 3.78 -4.83 -11.25
C ALA A 102 5.23 -4.44 -11.57
N ALA A 103 5.78 -3.38 -10.98
CA ALA A 103 7.20 -3.03 -11.12
C ALA A 103 8.10 -3.71 -10.08
N ARG A 104 7.54 -4.34 -9.04
CA ARG A 104 8.28 -5.00 -7.95
C ARG A 104 8.89 -6.33 -8.39
N ALA A 105 10.22 -6.40 -8.51
CA ALA A 105 10.93 -7.62 -8.91
C ALA A 105 10.88 -8.73 -7.84
N ASP A 106 10.70 -8.34 -6.58
CA ASP A 106 10.58 -9.24 -5.42
C ASP A 106 9.19 -9.87 -5.26
N LEU A 107 8.23 -9.53 -6.12
CA LEU A 107 6.90 -10.15 -6.17
C LEU A 107 6.76 -11.02 -7.41
N PRO A 108 6.36 -12.31 -7.31
CA PRO A 108 6.23 -13.17 -8.48
C PRO A 108 5.25 -12.59 -9.52
N ALA A 109 5.64 -12.64 -10.80
CA ALA A 109 4.85 -12.05 -11.89
C ALA A 109 3.44 -12.65 -11.98
N GLU A 110 3.30 -13.96 -11.73
CA GLU A 110 2.02 -14.66 -11.70
C GLU A 110 1.04 -14.11 -10.64
N ARG A 111 1.56 -13.73 -9.47
CA ARG A 111 0.76 -13.15 -8.38
C ARG A 111 0.19 -11.79 -8.79
N VAL A 112 0.98 -10.99 -9.50
CA VAL A 112 0.52 -9.71 -10.06
C VAL A 112 -0.47 -9.92 -11.21
N ARG A 113 -0.22 -10.88 -12.11
CA ARG A 113 -1.15 -11.18 -13.23
C ARG A 113 -2.54 -11.56 -12.72
N ALA A 114 -2.63 -12.24 -11.57
CA ALA A 114 -3.90 -12.58 -10.94
C ALA A 114 -4.80 -11.36 -10.65
N LEU A 115 -4.21 -10.17 -10.40
CA LEU A 115 -4.98 -8.92 -10.26
C LEU A 115 -5.77 -8.58 -11.53
N GLY A 116 -5.25 -8.95 -12.71
CA GLY A 116 -5.89 -8.74 -14.00
C GLY A 116 -7.17 -9.56 -14.20
N SER A 117 -7.36 -10.62 -13.41
CA SER A 117 -8.54 -11.50 -13.43
C SER A 117 -9.62 -11.08 -12.43
N ALA A 118 -9.37 -10.08 -11.57
CA ALA A 118 -10.37 -9.57 -10.65
C ALA A 118 -11.53 -8.91 -11.41
N THR A 119 -12.76 -8.99 -10.86
CA THR A 119 -13.97 -8.47 -11.50
C THR A 119 -13.87 -6.98 -11.87
N GLY A 120 -13.26 -6.14 -11.02
CA GLY A 120 -13.04 -4.72 -11.31
C GLY A 120 -11.80 -4.39 -12.16
N ALA A 121 -11.08 -5.40 -12.67
CA ALA A 121 -9.90 -5.20 -13.49
C ALA A 121 -10.26 -4.76 -14.92
N SER A 122 -10.13 -3.46 -15.18
CA SER A 122 -10.36 -2.91 -16.52
C SER A 122 -9.32 -3.39 -17.54
N ALA A 123 -9.67 -3.29 -18.83
CA ALA A 123 -8.72 -3.54 -19.92
C ALA A 123 -7.50 -2.62 -19.86
N ARG A 124 -7.65 -1.39 -19.35
CA ARG A 124 -6.53 -0.47 -19.13
C ARG A 124 -5.57 -1.00 -18.07
N LEU A 125 -6.10 -1.47 -16.93
CA LEU A 125 -5.29 -2.07 -15.88
C LEU A 125 -4.53 -3.28 -16.41
N ARG A 126 -5.24 -4.24 -17.03
CA ARG A 126 -4.64 -5.46 -17.60
C ARG A 126 -3.49 -5.16 -18.55
N ARG A 127 -3.68 -4.26 -19.52
CA ARG A 127 -2.60 -3.83 -20.42
C ARG A 127 -1.44 -3.16 -19.68
N GLY A 128 -1.73 -2.38 -18.64
CA GLY A 128 -0.72 -1.72 -17.83
C GLY A 128 0.13 -2.69 -17.00
N LEU A 129 -0.49 -3.76 -16.47
CA LEU A 129 0.21 -4.84 -15.77
C LEU A 129 1.16 -5.56 -16.71
N GLU A 130 0.68 -6.03 -17.86
CA GLU A 130 1.52 -6.76 -18.81
C GLU A 130 2.73 -5.94 -19.29
N ARG A 131 2.52 -4.64 -19.58
CA ARG A 131 3.62 -3.75 -19.98
C ARG A 131 4.69 -3.61 -18.90
N ARG A 132 4.30 -3.49 -17.64
CA ARG A 132 5.25 -3.34 -16.52
C ARG A 132 5.95 -4.64 -16.20
N LEU A 133 5.23 -5.76 -16.22
CA LEU A 133 5.80 -7.09 -16.02
C LEU A 133 6.84 -7.42 -17.10
N ALA A 134 6.57 -7.07 -18.36
CA ALA A 134 7.52 -7.25 -19.46
C ALA A 134 8.75 -6.34 -19.37
N ALA A 135 8.66 -5.23 -18.63
CA ALA A 135 9.75 -4.26 -18.45
C ALA A 135 10.54 -4.48 -17.15
N ARG A 136 10.27 -5.56 -16.40
CA ARG A 136 11.06 -5.90 -15.21
C ARG A 136 12.49 -6.27 -15.61
N PRO A 137 13.49 -5.90 -14.79
CA PRO A 137 14.87 -6.33 -14.97
C PRO A 137 15.03 -7.84 -14.76
#